data_AF-A0A1J5RIH1-F1
#
_entry.id   AF-A0A1J5RIH1-F1
#
_cell.length_a   1.000
_cell.length_b   1.000
_cell.length_c   1.000
_cell.angle_alpha   90.00
_cell.angle_beta   90.00
_cell.angle_gamma   90.00
#
_symmetry.space_group_name_H-M   'P 1'
#
loop_
_entity.id
_entity.type
_entity.pdbx_description
1 polymer ?
#
loop_
_entity_poly.entity_id
_entity_poly.type
_entity_poly.pdbx_seq_one_letter_code
_entity_poly.pdbx_strand_id
1 'polypeptide(L)'
;MPSSSDAEFEHAVLDMIEHSSTGSVPRTPSYDEILGHLRATHQVYASADHRDGHVTARSLAHLPVFHAANLDSFAEGAIAAEALEPNTAIFDRYVQSLPADARARAESCRESVAGRLIHHRPKQGAAATHDPVATLFLVPGGGPHPGLPGNYLHGMLMEANDSRYPAPWRILVKDSLDDVAILDAASVAEAVAALKDLFESAPFHLVELEALGFRIE
;
A
#
# COMPACT_ATOMS: atom_id res chain seq x y z
N MET A 1 -0.93 15.66 -28.73
CA MET A 1 0.10 14.67 -29.11
C MET A 1 1.43 15.28 -28.71
N PRO A 2 2.14 14.70 -27.73
CA PRO A 2 3.49 15.17 -27.40
C PRO A 2 4.35 15.12 -28.67
N SER A 3 5.21 16.10 -28.87
CA SER A 3 6.17 16.05 -29.97
C SER A 3 7.16 14.90 -29.70
N SER A 4 7.76 14.29 -30.72
CA SER A 4 8.69 13.16 -30.52
C SER A 4 9.85 13.52 -29.59
N SER A 5 10.25 14.80 -29.55
CA SER A 5 11.25 15.32 -28.62
C SER A 5 10.79 15.33 -27.15
N ASP A 6 9.49 15.53 -26.89
CA ASP A 6 8.97 15.54 -25.52
C ASP A 6 8.98 14.13 -24.94
N ALA A 7 8.58 13.13 -25.74
CA ALA A 7 8.62 11.72 -25.34
C ALA A 7 10.06 11.21 -25.10
N GLU A 8 11.01 11.61 -25.95
CA GLU A 8 12.44 11.30 -25.74
C GLU A 8 12.97 11.93 -24.45
N PHE A 9 12.56 13.17 -24.15
CA PHE A 9 12.97 13.85 -22.94
C PHE A 9 12.36 13.21 -21.69
N GLU A 10 11.07 12.85 -21.71
CA GLU A 10 10.41 12.09 -20.63
C GLU A 10 11.15 10.79 -20.31
N HIS A 11 11.49 10.00 -21.33
CA HIS A 11 12.27 8.78 -21.14
C HIS A 11 13.64 9.06 -20.50
N ALA A 12 14.34 10.11 -20.94
CA ALA A 12 15.61 10.50 -20.34
C ALA A 12 15.46 10.91 -18.86
N VAL A 13 14.36 11.58 -18.49
CA VAL A 13 14.07 11.93 -17.09
C VAL A 13 13.80 10.68 -16.25
N LEU A 14 13.01 9.73 -16.76
CA LEU A 14 12.74 8.46 -16.09
C LEU A 14 14.03 7.66 -15.84
N ASP A 15 14.88 7.53 -16.87
CA ASP A 15 16.16 6.85 -16.74
C ASP A 15 17.08 7.55 -15.73
N MET A 16 17.11 8.88 -15.72
CA MET A 16 17.89 9.63 -14.74
C MET A 16 17.42 9.42 -13.29
N ILE A 17 16.10 9.37 -13.06
CA ILE A 17 15.55 9.06 -11.73
C ILE A 17 16.04 7.69 -11.27
N GLU A 18 16.00 6.68 -12.13
CA GLU A 18 16.37 5.30 -11.78
C GLU A 18 17.86 5.09 -11.53
N HIS A 19 18.71 5.81 -12.25
CA HIS A 19 20.16 5.73 -12.03
C HIS A 19 20.64 6.61 -10.87
N SER A 20 19.76 7.48 -10.34
CA SER A 20 20.05 8.32 -9.19
C SER A 20 19.74 7.58 -7.89
N SER A 21 20.73 7.46 -7.01
CA SER A 21 20.55 6.83 -5.69
C SER A 21 19.50 7.51 -4.79
N THR A 22 19.16 8.77 -5.08
CA THR A 22 18.14 9.54 -4.35
C THR A 22 16.94 9.93 -5.21
N GLY A 23 16.88 9.45 -6.46
CA GLY A 23 15.86 9.85 -7.44
C GLY A 23 15.79 11.36 -7.74
N SER A 24 16.89 12.10 -7.61
CA SER A 24 16.91 13.54 -7.85
C SER A 24 17.07 13.86 -9.33
N VAL A 25 16.40 14.93 -9.78
CA VAL A 25 16.58 15.51 -11.12
C VAL A 25 16.97 16.99 -11.00
N PRO A 26 17.55 17.60 -12.06
CA PRO A 26 17.86 19.03 -12.05
C PRO A 26 16.62 19.89 -11.81
N ARG A 27 16.75 20.91 -10.97
CA ARG A 27 15.66 21.86 -10.65
C ARG A 27 15.63 22.99 -11.67
N THR A 28 15.13 22.68 -12.86
CA THR A 28 14.88 23.70 -13.90
C THR A 28 13.41 23.63 -14.33
N PRO A 29 12.84 24.72 -14.89
CA PRO A 29 11.43 24.75 -15.27
C PRO A 29 11.01 23.60 -16.20
N SER A 30 11.89 23.19 -17.13
CA SER A 30 11.62 22.09 -18.05
C SER A 30 11.53 20.73 -17.36
N TYR A 31 12.37 20.47 -16.35
CA TYR A 31 12.27 19.24 -15.56
C TYR A 31 11.04 19.26 -14.66
N ASP A 32 10.70 20.40 -14.06
CA ASP A 32 9.51 20.55 -13.22
C ASP A 32 8.22 20.31 -14.03
N GLU A 33 8.15 20.81 -15.27
CA GLU A 33 7.03 20.57 -16.18
C GLU A 33 6.89 19.09 -16.54
N ILE A 34 7.98 18.43 -16.93
CA ILE A 34 7.99 17.00 -17.25
C ILE A 34 7.65 16.16 -16.02
N LEU A 35 8.20 16.46 -14.84
CA LEU A 35 7.82 15.80 -13.60
C LEU A 35 6.34 15.97 -13.29
N GLY A 36 5.77 17.15 -13.54
CA GLY A 36 4.35 17.41 -13.40
C GLY A 36 3.53 16.47 -14.29
N HIS A 37 3.90 16.34 -15.56
CA HIS A 37 3.25 15.42 -16.49
C HIS A 37 3.41 13.94 -16.06
N LEU A 38 4.63 13.51 -15.73
CA LEU A 38 4.91 12.13 -15.30
C LEU A 38 4.18 11.74 -14.00
N ARG A 39 3.96 12.70 -13.09
CA ARG A 39 3.14 12.47 -11.88
C ARG A 39 1.66 12.38 -12.22
N ALA A 40 1.17 13.23 -13.12
CA ALA A 40 -0.21 13.21 -13.58
C ALA A 40 -0.57 11.92 -14.35
N THR A 41 0.43 11.29 -14.98
CA THR A 41 0.29 9.98 -15.67
C THR A 41 0.80 8.80 -14.83
N HIS A 42 1.06 9.04 -13.53
CA HIS A 42 1.47 8.04 -12.55
C HIS A 42 2.70 7.21 -12.94
N GLN A 43 3.58 7.76 -13.80
CA GLN A 43 4.86 7.17 -14.14
C GLN A 43 5.93 7.45 -13.07
N VAL A 44 5.74 8.49 -12.26
CA VAL A 44 6.65 8.90 -11.19
C VAL A 44 5.87 9.21 -9.91
N TYR A 45 6.41 8.75 -8.78
CA TYR A 45 5.92 9.03 -7.44
C TYR A 45 6.96 9.79 -6.62
N ALA A 46 6.50 10.51 -5.59
CA ALA A 46 7.40 11.10 -4.60
C ALA A 46 8.14 10.00 -3.84
N SER A 47 9.45 10.13 -3.68
CA SER A 47 10.24 9.18 -2.89
C SER A 47 9.82 9.25 -1.42
N ALA A 48 9.57 8.08 -0.83
CA ALA A 48 9.41 7.97 0.61
C ALA A 48 10.73 8.28 1.31
N ASP A 49 11.87 7.85 0.78
CA ASP A 49 13.15 7.84 1.49
C ASP A 49 13.96 9.13 1.34
N HIS A 50 13.71 9.89 0.27
CA HIS A 50 14.47 11.10 -0.04
C HIS A 50 13.57 12.30 -0.24
N ARG A 51 13.81 13.36 0.55
CA ARG A 51 13.10 14.63 0.39
C ARG A 51 13.33 15.19 -1.01
N ASP A 52 12.24 15.57 -1.67
CA ASP A 52 12.21 16.06 -3.06
C ASP A 52 12.73 15.03 -4.10
N GLY A 53 12.98 13.78 -3.69
CA GLY A 53 13.36 12.69 -4.57
C GLY A 53 12.15 12.02 -5.23
N HIS A 54 12.41 11.19 -6.24
CA HIS A 54 11.39 10.55 -7.05
C HIS A 54 11.68 9.05 -7.21
N VAL A 55 10.64 8.26 -7.46
CA VAL A 55 10.74 6.86 -7.86
C VAL A 55 9.85 6.62 -9.07
N THR A 56 10.25 5.75 -9.99
CA THR A 56 9.47 5.44 -11.19
C THR A 56 8.51 4.29 -10.94
N ALA A 57 7.36 4.26 -11.62
CA ALA A 57 6.47 3.11 -11.62
C ALA A 57 7.20 1.82 -12.04
N ARG A 58 8.09 1.91 -13.04
CA ARG A 58 8.94 0.79 -13.47
C ARG A 58 9.80 0.23 -12.33
N SER A 59 10.43 1.08 -11.52
CA SER A 59 11.22 0.61 -10.37
C SER A 59 10.37 -0.07 -9.30
N LEU A 60 9.15 0.44 -9.04
CA LEU A 60 8.24 -0.12 -8.04
C LEU A 60 7.58 -1.42 -8.50
N ALA A 61 7.36 -1.62 -9.80
CA ALA A 61 6.72 -2.82 -10.36
C ALA A 61 7.52 -4.12 -10.14
N HIS A 62 8.79 -4.01 -9.78
CA HIS A 62 9.64 -5.16 -9.45
C HIS A 62 9.69 -5.47 -7.95
N LEU A 63 9.05 -4.64 -7.12
CA LEU A 63 9.06 -4.81 -5.68
C LEU A 63 8.02 -5.84 -5.22
N PRO A 64 8.32 -6.63 -4.17
CA PRO A 64 7.37 -7.60 -3.65
C PRO A 64 6.19 -6.94 -2.95
N VAL A 65 5.04 -7.61 -2.97
CA VAL A 65 3.89 -7.33 -2.09
C VAL A 65 4.01 -8.20 -0.84
N PHE A 66 3.61 -7.66 0.31
CA PHE A 66 3.60 -8.37 1.58
C PHE A 66 2.17 -8.53 2.08
N HIS A 67 1.75 -9.76 2.35
CA HIS A 67 0.46 -10.10 2.96
C HIS A 67 0.62 -11.46 3.67
N ALA A 68 -0.37 -11.88 4.46
CA ALA A 68 -0.33 -13.19 5.13
C ALA A 68 -0.09 -14.31 4.11
N ALA A 69 0.94 -15.13 4.32
CA ALA A 69 1.35 -16.20 3.41
C ALA A 69 0.31 -17.32 3.29
N ASN A 70 -0.59 -17.42 4.27
CA ASN A 70 -1.68 -18.37 4.33
C ASN A 70 -3.07 -17.70 4.15
N LEU A 71 -3.11 -16.52 3.52
CA LEU A 71 -4.35 -15.78 3.25
C LEU A 71 -5.35 -16.61 2.41
N ASP A 72 -4.88 -17.34 1.40
CA ASP A 72 -5.75 -18.16 0.56
C ASP A 72 -6.39 -19.30 1.34
N SER A 73 -5.60 -19.99 2.17
CA SER A 73 -6.12 -21.05 3.06
C SER A 73 -7.16 -20.52 4.04
N PHE A 74 -7.02 -19.26 4.48
CA PHE A 74 -8.01 -18.59 5.31
C PHE A 74 -9.29 -18.27 4.51
N ALA A 75 -9.15 -17.72 3.30
CA ALA A 75 -10.28 -17.39 2.42
C ALA A 75 -11.11 -18.64 2.05
N GLU A 76 -10.45 -19.78 1.89
CA GLU A 76 -11.06 -21.08 1.63
C GLU A 76 -11.69 -21.74 2.87
N GLY A 77 -11.49 -21.15 4.06
CA GLY A 77 -11.96 -21.71 5.33
C GLY A 77 -11.17 -22.94 5.80
N ALA A 78 -10.00 -23.21 5.22
CA ALA A 78 -9.14 -24.33 5.59
C ALA A 78 -8.39 -24.08 6.91
N ILE A 79 -8.22 -22.83 7.31
CA ILE A 79 -7.66 -22.41 8.60
C ILE A 79 -8.57 -21.39 9.30
N ALA A 80 -8.51 -21.36 10.62
CA ALA A 80 -9.18 -20.34 11.42
C ALA A 80 -8.38 -19.03 11.47
N ALA A 81 -9.01 -17.93 11.89
CA ALA A 81 -8.40 -16.61 11.95
C ALA A 81 -7.15 -16.56 12.84
N GLU A 82 -7.12 -17.33 13.93
CA GLU A 82 -6.00 -17.39 14.87
C GLU A 82 -4.75 -18.05 14.27
N ALA A 83 -4.91 -18.77 13.16
CA ALA A 83 -3.83 -19.40 12.43
C ALA A 83 -3.27 -18.54 11.29
N LEU A 84 -3.89 -17.38 10.97
CA LEU A 84 -3.33 -16.44 10.00
C LEU A 84 -1.93 -15.98 10.43
N GLU A 85 -1.04 -15.77 9.47
CA GLU A 85 0.26 -15.15 9.73
C GLU A 85 0.05 -13.81 10.48
N PRO A 86 0.71 -13.61 11.62
CA PRO A 86 0.49 -12.41 12.41
C PRO A 86 1.04 -11.17 11.69
N ASN A 87 0.37 -10.02 11.87
CA ASN A 87 0.77 -8.74 11.26
C ASN A 87 2.23 -8.37 11.53
N THR A 88 2.76 -8.74 12.70
CA THR A 88 4.17 -8.53 13.05
C THR A 88 5.12 -9.30 12.12
N ALA A 89 4.81 -10.54 11.77
CA ALA A 89 5.63 -11.35 10.87
C ALA A 89 5.57 -10.83 9.41
N ILE A 90 4.39 -10.39 8.96
CA ILE A 90 4.23 -9.73 7.66
C ILE A 90 5.11 -8.48 7.60
N PHE A 91 5.05 -7.64 8.64
CA PHE A 91 5.84 -6.42 8.72
C PHE A 91 7.34 -6.70 8.84
N ASP A 92 7.75 -7.78 9.53
CA ASP A 92 9.16 -8.20 9.60
C ASP A 92 9.73 -8.54 8.22
N ARG A 93 8.95 -9.23 7.36
CA ARG A 93 9.36 -9.53 5.98
C ARG A 93 9.57 -8.26 5.16
N TYR A 94 8.68 -7.28 5.33
CA TYR A 94 8.82 -5.95 4.74
C TYR A 94 10.09 -5.23 5.22
N VAL A 95 10.32 -5.14 6.53
CA VAL A 95 11.53 -4.47 7.05
C VAL A 95 12.80 -5.17 6.53
N GLN A 96 12.81 -6.51 6.49
CA GLN A 96 13.98 -7.26 6.02
C GLN A 96 14.27 -7.05 4.52
N SER A 97 13.26 -6.76 3.69
CA SER A 97 13.47 -6.48 2.27
C SER A 97 14.09 -5.11 2.02
N LEU A 98 14.05 -4.19 2.98
CA LEU A 98 14.56 -2.83 2.81
C LEU A 98 16.09 -2.75 2.92
N PRO A 99 16.71 -1.76 2.26
CA PRO A 99 18.07 -1.31 2.53
C PRO A 99 18.29 -0.94 4.00
N ALA A 100 19.53 -1.10 4.50
CA ALA A 100 19.83 -0.97 5.92
C ALA A 100 19.51 0.41 6.51
N ASP A 101 19.67 1.47 5.73
CA ASP A 101 19.35 2.86 6.06
C ASP A 101 17.83 3.11 6.16
N ALA A 102 17.02 2.43 5.34
CA ALA A 102 15.55 2.52 5.38
C ALA A 102 14.92 1.71 6.53
N ARG A 103 15.58 0.64 7.00
CA ARG A 103 15.05 -0.25 8.06
C ARG A 103 14.72 0.46 9.36
N ALA A 104 15.61 1.32 9.85
CA ALA A 104 15.39 2.02 11.12
C ALA A 104 14.15 2.92 11.07
N ARG A 105 13.89 3.56 9.92
CA ARG A 105 12.69 4.36 9.73
C ARG A 105 11.44 3.49 9.62
N ALA A 106 11.52 2.35 8.93
CA ALA A 106 10.40 1.42 8.82
C ALA A 106 10.00 0.87 10.20
N GLU A 107 10.98 0.51 11.03
CA GLU A 107 10.77 0.07 12.40
C GLU A 107 10.03 1.12 13.26
N SER A 108 10.30 2.42 13.03
CA SER A 108 9.58 3.49 13.75
C SER A 108 8.08 3.54 13.44
N CYS A 109 7.64 2.96 12.31
CA CYS A 109 6.24 2.86 11.91
C CYS A 109 5.55 1.59 12.41
N ARG A 110 6.28 0.67 13.06
CA ARG A 110 5.76 -0.66 13.42
C ARG A 110 4.51 -0.60 14.28
N GLU A 111 4.51 0.23 15.32
CA GLU A 111 3.37 0.34 16.24
C GLU A 111 2.12 0.86 15.55
N SER A 112 2.26 1.85 14.65
CA SER A 112 1.12 2.43 13.94
C SER A 112 0.56 1.52 12.85
N VAL A 113 1.41 0.69 12.22
CA VAL A 113 1.06 -0.16 11.08
C VAL A 113 0.69 -1.58 11.49
N ALA A 114 1.55 -2.26 12.27
CA ALA A 114 1.38 -3.67 12.63
C ALA A 114 0.85 -3.87 14.06
N GLY A 115 0.96 -2.85 14.93
CA GLY A 115 0.54 -2.90 16.33
C GLY A 115 -0.96 -2.72 16.58
N ARG A 116 -1.74 -2.31 15.57
CA ARG A 116 -3.19 -2.10 15.69
C ARG A 116 -3.95 -3.44 15.60
N LEU A 117 -3.89 -4.27 16.64
CA LEU A 117 -4.85 -5.36 16.82
C LEU A 117 -6.15 -4.77 17.40
N ILE A 118 -7.26 -4.94 16.69
CA ILE A 118 -8.60 -4.60 17.21
C ILE A 118 -9.02 -5.73 18.17
N HIS A 119 -8.52 -5.71 19.39
CA HIS A 119 -9.03 -6.60 20.43
C HIS A 119 -10.36 -6.05 20.94
N HIS A 120 -11.47 -6.72 20.65
CA HIS A 120 -12.73 -6.41 21.31
C HIS A 120 -12.69 -7.01 22.71
N ARG A 121 -12.45 -6.19 23.73
CA ARG A 121 -12.63 -6.63 25.12
C ARG A 121 -14.11 -6.93 25.34
N PRO A 122 -14.51 -8.16 25.73
CA PRO A 122 -15.91 -8.44 26.01
C PRO A 122 -16.39 -7.58 27.19
N LYS A 123 -17.55 -6.93 27.04
CA LYS A 123 -18.27 -6.34 28.19
C LYS A 123 -18.56 -7.47 29.17
N GLN A 124 -18.30 -7.25 30.47
CA GLN A 124 -18.52 -8.27 31.49
C GLN A 124 -19.94 -8.84 31.41
N GLY A 125 -20.06 -10.15 31.19
CA GLY A 125 -21.32 -10.90 31.11
C GLY A 125 -21.79 -11.29 29.72
N ALA A 126 -21.11 -10.89 28.64
CA ALA A 126 -21.40 -11.36 27.28
C ALA A 126 -20.63 -12.67 26.97
N ALA A 127 -21.23 -13.55 26.16
CA ALA A 127 -20.55 -14.73 25.61
C ALA A 127 -19.25 -14.32 24.89
N ALA A 128 -18.24 -15.20 24.88
CA ALA A 128 -16.99 -14.97 24.17
C ALA A 128 -17.29 -14.61 22.71
N THR A 129 -17.17 -13.33 22.38
CA THR A 129 -17.20 -12.84 21.00
C THR A 129 -15.86 -13.22 20.39
N HIS A 130 -15.85 -13.81 19.19
CA HIS A 130 -14.60 -14.01 18.47
C HIS A 130 -13.96 -12.65 18.19
N ASP A 131 -12.64 -12.57 18.30
CA ASP A 131 -11.94 -11.34 17.93
C ASP A 131 -12.10 -11.12 16.41
N PRO A 132 -12.40 -9.89 15.97
CA PRO A 132 -12.56 -9.59 14.55
C PRO A 132 -11.25 -9.85 13.82
N VAL A 133 -11.35 -10.46 12.64
CA VAL A 133 -10.18 -10.68 11.80
C VAL A 133 -9.63 -9.35 11.30
N ALA A 134 -8.32 -9.13 11.39
CA ALA A 134 -7.64 -7.98 10.82
C ALA A 134 -6.21 -8.35 10.38
N THR A 135 -5.99 -8.51 9.08
CA THR A 135 -4.69 -8.88 8.50
C THR A 135 -4.08 -7.73 7.70
N LEU A 136 -2.81 -7.44 7.97
CA LEU A 136 -2.00 -6.43 7.30
C LEU A 136 -1.60 -6.88 5.89
N PHE A 137 -1.48 -5.90 4.99
CA PHE A 137 -0.71 -6.02 3.77
C PHE A 137 0.07 -4.73 3.48
N LEU A 138 1.15 -4.84 2.71
CA LEU A 138 1.93 -3.73 2.19
C LEU A 138 2.15 -3.91 0.69
N VAL A 139 1.95 -2.85 -0.07
CA VAL A 139 1.96 -2.86 -1.54
C VAL A 139 2.77 -1.68 -2.08
N PRO A 140 3.62 -1.87 -3.12
CA PRO A 140 4.35 -0.76 -3.74
C PRO A 140 3.38 0.27 -4.32
N GLY A 141 3.67 1.56 -4.11
CA GLY A 141 2.84 2.63 -4.63
C GLY A 141 3.09 3.99 -3.99
N GLY A 142 2.14 4.89 -4.18
CA GLY A 142 2.16 6.23 -3.58
C GLY A 142 0.76 6.79 -3.35
N GLY A 143 0.68 7.85 -2.55
CA GLY A 143 -0.55 8.60 -2.36
C GLY A 143 -0.28 10.10 -2.45
N PRO A 144 -1.25 10.93 -2.01
CA PRO A 144 -1.04 12.36 -1.79
C PRO A 144 0.21 12.63 -0.94
N HIS A 145 0.52 11.72 -0.01
CA HIS A 145 1.76 11.70 0.74
C HIS A 145 2.65 10.53 0.35
N PRO A 146 3.98 10.67 0.50
CA PRO A 146 4.90 9.54 0.31
C PRO A 146 4.49 8.37 1.22
N GLY A 147 4.65 7.14 0.73
CA GLY A 147 4.37 5.94 1.52
C GLY A 147 5.37 5.71 2.66
N LEU A 148 5.27 4.52 3.25
CA LEU A 148 6.30 3.97 4.13
C LEU A 148 7.65 3.83 3.38
N PRO A 149 8.78 3.69 4.10
CA PRO A 149 10.09 3.48 3.48
C PRO A 149 10.08 2.42 2.37
N GLY A 150 10.80 2.68 1.28
CA GLY A 150 10.75 1.87 0.08
C GLY A 150 9.51 2.10 -0.80
N ASN A 151 8.74 3.17 -0.56
CA ASN A 151 7.53 3.52 -1.32
C ASN A 151 6.42 2.46 -1.24
N TYR A 152 6.07 2.11 0.00
CA TYR A 152 4.99 1.17 0.28
C TYR A 152 3.76 1.88 0.86
N LEU A 153 2.59 1.60 0.29
CA LEU A 153 1.31 1.81 0.97
C LEU A 153 1.07 0.65 1.93
N HIS A 154 0.31 0.89 3.00
CA HIS A 154 -0.08 -0.17 3.92
C HIS A 154 -1.59 -0.26 4.03
N GLY A 155 -2.10 -1.45 4.27
CA GLY A 155 -3.53 -1.68 4.30
C GLY A 155 -3.93 -2.84 5.20
N MET A 156 -5.22 -2.94 5.44
CA MET A 156 -5.80 -3.97 6.30
C MET A 156 -7.02 -4.57 5.59
N LEU A 157 -7.06 -5.90 5.52
CA LEU A 157 -8.30 -6.64 5.30
C LEU A 157 -8.89 -6.94 6.68
N MET A 158 -10.13 -6.52 6.93
CA MET A 158 -10.76 -6.68 8.24
C MET A 158 -12.23 -7.08 8.16
N GLU A 159 -12.65 -7.84 9.17
CA GLU A 159 -14.04 -8.13 9.46
C GLU A 159 -14.68 -6.90 10.14
N ALA A 160 -15.70 -6.34 9.51
CA ALA A 160 -16.46 -5.22 10.00
C ALA A 160 -17.58 -5.72 10.94
N ASN A 161 -17.27 -5.87 12.23
CA ASN A 161 -18.24 -6.31 13.26
C ASN A 161 -19.19 -5.21 13.76
N ASP A 162 -19.36 -4.14 12.98
CA ASP A 162 -20.22 -3.01 13.34
C ASP A 162 -21.41 -2.90 12.38
N SER A 163 -22.62 -2.97 12.92
CA SER A 163 -23.87 -2.83 12.17
C SER A 163 -24.03 -1.50 11.42
N ARG A 164 -23.13 -0.53 11.67
CA ARG A 164 -23.06 0.74 10.94
C ARG A 164 -22.39 0.60 9.57
N TYR A 165 -21.67 -0.50 9.30
CA TYR A 165 -21.07 -0.74 8.00
C TYR A 165 -22.00 -1.56 7.10
N PRO A 166 -22.06 -1.24 5.80
CA PRO A 166 -22.98 -1.87 4.87
C PRO A 166 -22.60 -3.32 4.55
N ALA A 167 -21.34 -3.70 4.75
CA ALA A 167 -20.81 -5.02 4.44
C ALA A 167 -19.93 -5.56 5.58
N PRO A 168 -19.85 -6.89 5.75
CA PRO A 168 -19.12 -7.54 6.83
C PRO A 168 -17.60 -7.58 6.63
N TRP A 169 -17.10 -7.25 5.43
CA TRP A 169 -15.66 -7.21 5.15
C TRP A 169 -15.26 -5.88 4.53
N ARG A 170 -14.04 -5.44 4.85
CA ARG A 170 -13.48 -4.18 4.36
C ARG A 170 -12.00 -4.30 4.07
N ILE A 171 -11.59 -3.65 2.98
CA ILE A 171 -10.19 -3.39 2.63
C ILE A 171 -9.95 -1.90 2.84
N LEU A 172 -8.92 -1.59 3.62
CA LEU A 172 -8.38 -0.24 3.78
C LEU A 172 -7.00 -0.20 3.14
N VAL A 173 -6.70 0.84 2.38
CA VAL A 173 -5.35 1.11 1.83
C VAL A 173 -4.99 2.54 2.20
N LYS A 174 -3.78 2.75 2.71
CA LYS A 174 -3.35 4.02 3.26
C LYS A 174 -1.94 4.40 2.84
N ASP A 175 -1.72 5.70 2.72
CA ASP A 175 -0.38 6.26 2.72
C ASP A 175 0.13 6.54 4.15
N SER A 176 1.26 7.25 4.28
CA SER A 176 1.88 7.50 5.59
C SER A 176 1.13 8.48 6.50
N LEU A 177 0.22 9.30 5.96
CA LEU A 177 -0.58 10.27 6.72
C LEU A 177 -2.05 9.86 6.86
N ASP A 178 -2.34 8.57 6.68
CA ASP A 178 -3.66 7.98 6.87
C ASP A 178 -4.74 8.43 5.84
N ASP A 179 -4.38 9.09 4.73
CA ASP A 179 -5.27 9.21 3.57
C ASP A 179 -5.66 7.81 3.10
N VAL A 180 -6.96 7.58 2.87
CA VAL A 180 -7.48 6.21 2.82
C VAL A 180 -8.36 5.95 1.59
N ALA A 181 -8.10 4.81 0.96
CA ALA A 181 -9.01 4.18 0.01
C ALA A 181 -9.71 2.99 0.68
N ILE A 182 -11.02 2.89 0.51
CA ILE A 182 -11.87 1.89 1.16
C ILE A 182 -12.68 1.11 0.14
N LEU A 183 -12.67 -0.22 0.26
CA LEU A 183 -13.58 -1.12 -0.44
C LEU A 183 -14.33 -2.00 0.56
N ASP A 184 -15.65 -2.07 0.43
CA ASP A 184 -16.50 -2.96 1.21
C ASP A 184 -16.83 -4.20 0.39
N ALA A 185 -16.82 -5.37 1.02
CA ALA A 185 -17.10 -6.65 0.38
C ALA A 185 -18.11 -7.46 1.19
N ALA A 186 -18.99 -8.19 0.51
CA ALA A 186 -20.07 -8.96 1.15
C ALA A 186 -19.57 -10.25 1.80
N SER A 187 -18.37 -10.72 1.43
CA SER A 187 -17.78 -11.96 1.96
C SER A 187 -16.25 -11.90 2.00
N VAL A 188 -15.63 -12.79 2.77
CA VAL A 188 -14.16 -12.92 2.82
C VAL A 188 -13.58 -13.32 1.45
N ALA A 189 -14.28 -14.18 0.70
CA ALA A 189 -13.84 -14.63 -0.61
C ALA A 189 -13.82 -13.47 -1.62
N GLU A 190 -14.86 -12.63 -1.60
CA GLU A 190 -14.92 -11.42 -2.41
C GLU A 190 -13.84 -10.41 -2.01
N ALA A 191 -13.64 -10.20 -0.71
CA ALA A 191 -12.61 -9.30 -0.21
C ALA A 191 -11.20 -9.76 -0.60
N VAL A 192 -10.92 -11.06 -0.52
CA VAL A 192 -9.62 -11.63 -0.92
C VAL A 192 -9.44 -11.59 -2.44
N ALA A 193 -10.50 -11.79 -3.23
CA ALA A 193 -10.45 -11.61 -4.69
C ALA A 193 -10.11 -10.15 -5.06
N ALA A 194 -10.81 -9.17 -4.48
CA ALA A 194 -10.53 -7.75 -4.71
C ALA A 194 -9.11 -7.36 -4.23
N LEU A 195 -8.62 -7.99 -3.17
CA LEU A 195 -7.25 -7.77 -2.68
C LEU A 195 -6.21 -8.31 -3.68
N LYS A 196 -6.48 -9.43 -4.36
CA LYS A 196 -5.61 -9.95 -5.43
C LYS A 196 -5.57 -9.01 -6.64
N ASP A 197 -6.73 -8.50 -7.07
CA ASP A 197 -6.80 -7.52 -8.16
C ASP A 197 -6.01 -6.25 -7.81
N LEU A 198 -6.07 -5.82 -6.55
CA LEU A 198 -5.26 -4.72 -6.04
C LEU A 198 -3.76 -5.03 -6.10
N PHE A 199 -3.35 -6.22 -5.67
CA PHE A 199 -1.93 -6.63 -5.72
C PHE A 199 -1.40 -6.72 -7.15
N GLU A 200 -2.20 -7.23 -8.09
CA GLU A 200 -1.84 -7.32 -9.51
C GLU A 200 -1.78 -5.95 -10.19
N SER A 201 -2.50 -4.96 -9.64
CA SER A 201 -2.49 -3.58 -10.15
C SER A 201 -1.31 -2.75 -9.62
N ALA A 202 -0.52 -3.28 -8.69
CA ALA A 202 0.62 -2.56 -8.13
C ALA A 202 1.76 -2.40 -9.17
N PRO A 203 2.44 -1.24 -9.21
CA PRO A 203 2.26 -0.09 -8.34
C PRO A 203 1.13 0.83 -8.83
N PHE A 204 0.55 1.56 -7.90
CA PHE A 204 -0.48 2.56 -8.20
C PHE A 204 -0.38 3.78 -7.27
N HIS A 205 -0.96 4.88 -7.71
CA HIS A 205 -1.34 5.99 -6.86
C HIS A 205 -2.67 5.68 -6.16
N LEU A 206 -2.84 6.09 -4.90
CA LEU A 206 -4.03 5.79 -4.10
C LEU A 206 -5.36 6.19 -4.79
N VAL A 207 -5.35 7.29 -5.56
CA VAL A 207 -6.51 7.74 -6.35
C VAL A 207 -6.88 6.79 -7.50
N GLU A 208 -5.93 6.03 -8.04
CA GLU A 208 -6.18 5.08 -9.14
C GLU A 208 -7.05 3.90 -8.69
N LEU A 209 -7.13 3.65 -7.38
CA LEU A 209 -7.97 2.60 -6.81
C LEU A 209 -9.47 2.83 -7.02
N GLU A 210 -9.90 4.05 -7.38
CA GLU A 210 -11.29 4.30 -7.81
C GLU A 210 -11.69 3.42 -9.00
N ALA A 211 -10.74 3.12 -9.91
CA ALA A 211 -10.98 2.23 -11.05
C ALA A 211 -11.24 0.77 -10.63
N LEU A 212 -10.77 0.38 -9.44
CA LEU A 212 -11.03 -0.92 -8.80
C LEU A 212 -12.26 -0.89 -7.87
N GLY A 213 -12.99 0.22 -7.83
CA GLY A 213 -14.20 0.38 -7.02
C GLY A 213 -13.96 0.82 -5.58
N PHE A 214 -12.74 1.26 -5.23
CA PHE A 214 -12.47 1.88 -3.94
C PHE A 214 -13.07 3.29 -3.88
N ARG A 215 -13.46 3.71 -2.68
CA ARG A 215 -13.83 5.09 -2.37
C ARG A 215 -12.67 5.77 -1.67
N ILE A 216 -12.32 6.97 -2.09
CA ILE A 216 -11.28 7.79 -1.46
C ILE A 216 -11.95 8.66 -0.39
N GLU A 217 -11.43 8.65 0.84
CA GLU A 217 -11.94 9.43 1.99
C GLU A 217 -10.88 10.35 2.60
#